data_AF-A0A759H8V1-F1
#
_entry.id   AF-A0A759H8V1-F1
#
_cell.length_a   1.000
_cell.length_b   1.000
_cell.length_c   1.000
_cell.angle_alpha   90.00
_cell.angle_beta   90.00
_cell.angle_gamma   90.00
#
_symmetry.space_group_name_H-M   'P 1'
#
loop_
_entity.id
_entity.type
_entity.pdbx_description
1 polymer ?
#
loop_
_entity_poly.entity_id
_entity_poly.type
_entity_poly.pdbx_seq_one_letter_code
_entity_poly.pdbx_strand_id
1 'polypeptide(L)'
;MSEKITSMMRAVSIADFPFNLELNGNSDEPAGKIVVNKGEVTFSGNFDKAAQIFVEHIAKRWSEQWKKHEKSATEYDRFMEVVEVAHKALEKGTPLDLESLFKGELASAMFATMFAGEFVRHGAKNYLELTYNVPKLGEFTITIQRKNGKTPCERIEELEAIVAQRTGECVRLINERDALREEQLNKDSITRSAADIYFQLVEECQIPPGGSLVQYVHELEEKIKGASI
;
A
#
# COMPACT_ATOMS: atom_id res chain seq x y z
N MET A 1 14.22 38.52 61.47
CA MET A 1 13.90 39.10 60.16
C MET A 1 13.06 38.07 59.43
N SER A 2 11.74 38.28 59.45
CA SER A 2 10.72 37.27 59.12
C SER A 2 10.62 37.08 57.61
N GLU A 3 10.67 35.82 57.18
CA GLU A 3 10.18 35.36 55.89
C GLU A 3 8.75 35.88 55.66
N LYS A 4 8.59 36.81 54.71
CA LYS A 4 7.30 37.11 54.10
C LYS A 4 7.53 37.27 52.59
N ILE A 5 7.96 36.19 51.96
CA ILE A 5 7.64 36.00 50.54
C ILE A 5 6.18 35.50 50.55
N THR A 6 5.24 36.43 50.69
CA THR A 6 3.82 36.12 50.51
C THR A 6 3.66 35.69 49.07
N SER A 7 3.44 34.39 48.84
CA SER A 7 3.15 33.85 47.51
C SER A 7 2.00 34.66 46.90
N MET A 8 2.26 35.36 45.79
CA MET A 8 1.27 36.20 45.08
C MET A 8 0.08 35.38 44.54
N MET A 9 0.17 34.04 44.60
CA MET A 9 -0.88 33.10 44.21
C MET A 9 -1.03 32.03 45.30
N ARG A 10 -2.26 31.81 45.78
CA ARG A 10 -2.58 30.70 46.68
C ARG A 10 -3.60 29.77 45.99
N ALA A 11 -3.18 28.55 45.69
CA ALA A 11 -4.07 27.52 45.17
C ALA A 11 -4.85 26.89 46.34
N VAL A 12 -6.17 26.97 46.31
CA VAL A 12 -7.05 26.29 47.28
C VAL A 12 -7.46 24.96 46.66
N SER A 13 -6.76 23.87 47.00
CA SER A 13 -7.04 22.46 46.68
C SER A 13 -7.43 22.12 45.22
N ILE A 14 -6.59 21.32 44.55
CA ILE A 14 -6.78 20.88 43.14
C ILE A 14 -7.85 19.77 43.01
N ALA A 15 -8.35 19.22 44.12
CA ALA A 15 -9.16 17.99 44.11
C ALA A 15 -10.66 18.18 43.80
N ASP A 16 -11.22 19.38 43.96
CA ASP A 16 -12.68 19.60 43.86
C ASP A 16 -13.04 20.82 43.00
N PHE A 17 -14.06 20.67 42.16
CA PHE A 17 -14.63 21.77 41.36
C PHE A 17 -15.83 22.42 42.07
N PRO A 18 -15.99 23.76 41.97
CA PRO A 18 -15.08 24.69 41.32
C PRO A 18 -13.87 25.03 42.21
N PHE A 19 -12.66 25.04 41.62
CA PHE A 19 -11.48 25.49 42.34
C PHE A 19 -11.25 27.00 42.13
N ASN A 20 -10.75 27.65 43.18
CA ASN A 20 -10.61 29.10 43.23
C ASN A 20 -9.14 29.50 43.33
N LEU A 21 -8.68 30.40 42.46
CA LEU A 21 -7.38 31.06 42.61
C LEU A 21 -7.61 32.48 43.14
N GLU A 22 -7.06 32.77 44.31
CA GLU A 22 -7.07 34.11 44.89
C GLU A 22 -5.74 34.80 44.58
N LEU A 23 -5.83 35.98 43.95
CA LEU A 23 -4.68 36.83 43.67
C LEU A 23 -4.58 37.88 44.77
N ASN A 24 -3.58 37.73 45.63
CA ASN A 24 -3.31 38.71 46.69
C ASN A 24 -2.37 39.79 46.14
N GLY A 25 -2.82 41.05 46.19
CA GLY A 25 -1.96 42.19 45.90
C GLY A 25 -0.98 42.47 47.05
N ASN A 26 -0.35 43.65 47.04
CA ASN A 26 0.46 44.12 48.16
C ASN A 26 -0.36 44.56 49.40
N SER A 27 -1.70 44.51 49.30
CA SER A 27 -2.65 44.74 50.38
C SER A 27 -3.15 43.41 50.95
N ASP A 28 -3.55 43.39 52.22
CA ASP A 28 -4.19 42.22 52.86
C ASP A 28 -5.61 41.92 52.28
N GLU A 29 -6.11 42.75 51.35
CA GLU A 29 -7.34 42.52 50.59
C GLU A 29 -7.06 41.83 49.24
N PRO A 30 -7.80 40.76 48.88
CA PRO A 30 -7.66 40.07 47.59
C PRO A 30 -7.94 41.02 46.42
N ALA A 31 -7.04 41.07 45.44
CA ALA A 31 -7.20 41.91 44.25
C ALA A 31 -8.24 41.33 43.27
N GLY A 32 -8.43 40.01 43.29
CA GLY A 32 -9.45 39.32 42.52
C GLY A 32 -9.42 37.80 42.71
N LYS A 33 -10.45 37.14 42.17
CA LYS A 33 -10.71 35.72 42.26
C LYS A 33 -10.92 35.14 40.86
N ILE A 34 -10.22 34.05 40.56
CA ILE A 34 -10.46 33.22 39.38
C ILE A 34 -11.25 31.99 39.84
N VAL A 35 -12.37 31.72 39.21
CA VAL A 35 -13.18 30.52 39.45
C VAL A 35 -13.15 29.66 38.20
N VAL A 36 -12.68 28.43 38.34
CA VAL A 36 -12.70 27.44 37.26
C VAL A 36 -13.76 26.39 37.57
N ASN A 37 -14.79 26.33 36.73
CA ASN A 37 -15.91 25.40 36.86
C ASN A 37 -16.12 24.63 35.54
N LYS A 38 -15.61 23.39 35.46
CA LYS A 38 -15.82 22.42 34.35
C LYS A 38 -16.04 23.06 32.97
N GLY A 39 -14.99 23.70 32.44
CA GLY A 39 -14.99 24.32 31.10
C GLY A 39 -15.32 25.81 31.07
N GLU A 40 -15.76 26.40 32.17
CA GLU A 40 -15.96 27.84 32.33
C GLU A 40 -14.91 28.42 33.28
N VAL A 41 -14.17 29.43 32.81
CA VAL A 41 -13.26 30.20 33.65
C VAL A 41 -13.85 31.60 33.80
N THR A 42 -14.16 31.99 35.03
CA THR A 42 -14.69 33.32 35.36
C THR A 42 -13.73 34.04 36.28
N PHE A 43 -13.72 35.36 36.17
CA PHE A 43 -12.84 36.21 36.95
C PHE A 43 -13.68 37.32 37.59
N SER A 44 -13.49 37.57 38.88
CA SER A 44 -14.18 38.63 39.62
C SER A 44 -13.17 39.42 40.45
N GLY A 45 -13.28 40.74 40.49
CA GLY A 45 -12.33 41.61 41.20
C GLY A 45 -12.22 43.02 40.61
N ASN A 46 -11.54 43.91 41.33
CA ASN A 46 -11.26 45.27 40.86
C ASN A 46 -9.99 45.27 39.99
N PHE A 47 -10.12 44.73 38.78
CA PHE A 47 -9.06 44.78 37.78
C PHE A 47 -9.05 46.14 37.09
N ASP A 48 -7.87 46.64 36.74
CA ASP A 48 -7.79 47.73 35.77
C ASP A 48 -8.24 47.26 34.37
N LYS A 49 -8.52 48.21 33.49
CA LYS A 49 -9.09 47.91 32.17
C LYS A 49 -8.17 47.04 31.29
N ALA A 50 -6.86 47.11 31.48
CA ALA A 50 -5.89 46.32 30.72
C ALA A 50 -5.84 44.87 31.22
N ALA A 51 -5.83 44.69 32.54
CA ALA A 51 -5.91 43.41 33.21
C ALA A 51 -7.22 42.69 32.88
N GLN A 52 -8.34 43.42 32.82
CA GLN A 52 -9.63 42.85 32.42
C GLN A 52 -9.61 42.25 31.00
N ILE A 53 -9.06 42.97 30.01
CA ILE A 53 -8.97 42.49 28.62
C ILE A 53 -8.09 41.23 28.53
N PHE A 54 -6.95 41.22 29.22
CA PHE A 54 -6.05 40.07 29.24
C PHE A 54 -6.73 38.84 29.87
N VAL A 55 -7.42 39.05 30.98
CA VAL A 55 -8.15 38.03 31.72
C VAL A 55 -9.27 37.41 30.88
N GLU A 56 -10.10 38.22 30.21
CA GLU A 56 -11.18 37.75 29.33
C GLU A 56 -10.63 36.93 28.15
N HIS A 57 -9.48 37.33 27.59
CA HIS A 57 -8.81 36.58 26.52
C HIS A 57 -8.35 35.19 26.97
N ILE A 58 -7.72 35.10 28.15
CA ILE A 58 -7.27 33.82 28.72
C ILE A 58 -8.47 32.93 29.06
N ALA A 59 -9.53 33.50 29.66
CA ALA A 59 -10.76 32.79 29.98
C ALA A 59 -11.34 32.10 28.74
N LYS A 60 -11.52 32.87 27.66
CA LYS A 60 -12.08 32.38 26.40
C LYS A 60 -11.22 31.27 25.79
N ARG A 61 -9.91 31.50 25.69
CA ARG A 61 -8.97 30.54 25.11
C ARG A 61 -8.95 29.22 25.89
N TRP A 62 -8.92 29.28 27.21
CA TRP A 62 -8.91 28.09 28.04
C TRP A 62 -10.23 27.34 27.95
N SER A 63 -11.38 28.02 27.99
CA SER A 63 -12.69 27.40 27.77
C SER A 63 -12.79 26.71 26.41
N GLU A 64 -12.27 27.30 25.33
CA GLU A 64 -12.23 26.68 24.01
C GLU A 64 -11.33 25.42 23.98
N GLN A 65 -10.15 25.49 24.61
CA GLN A 65 -9.25 24.34 24.73
C GLN A 65 -9.87 23.20 25.54
N TRP A 66 -10.51 23.51 26.68
CA TRP A 66 -11.22 22.53 27.51
C TRP A 66 -12.33 21.84 26.72
N LYS A 67 -13.19 22.59 26.01
CA LYS A 67 -14.23 22.02 25.16
C LYS A 67 -13.67 21.08 24.09
N LYS A 68 -12.53 21.44 23.49
CA LYS A 68 -11.86 20.59 22.50
C LYS A 68 -11.34 19.30 23.14
N HIS A 69 -10.66 19.40 24.28
CA HIS A 69 -10.12 18.23 24.98
C HIS A 69 -11.21 17.32 25.54
N GLU A 70 -12.29 17.88 26.09
CA GLU A 70 -13.46 17.14 26.57
C GLU A 70 -14.13 16.38 25.43
N LYS A 71 -14.29 17.02 24.26
CA LYS A 71 -14.80 16.36 23.06
C LYS A 71 -13.91 15.17 22.68
N SER A 72 -12.59 15.37 22.59
CA SER A 72 -11.66 14.29 22.23
C SER A 72 -11.59 13.16 23.26
N ALA A 73 -11.68 13.48 24.56
CA ALA A 73 -11.72 12.46 25.62
C ALA A 73 -13.00 11.63 25.55
N THR A 74 -14.15 12.29 25.36
CA THR A 74 -15.44 11.62 25.17
C THR A 74 -15.44 10.70 23.95
N GLU A 75 -14.82 11.17 22.85
CA GLU A 75 -14.65 10.36 21.64
C GLU A 75 -13.76 9.13 21.90
N TYR A 76 -12.67 9.27 22.66
CA TYR A 76 -11.80 8.17 23.04
C TYR A 76 -12.50 7.15 23.95
N ASP A 77 -13.24 7.61 24.95
CA ASP A 77 -14.00 6.74 25.86
C ASP A 77 -15.02 5.90 25.09
N ARG A 78 -15.75 6.54 24.16
CA ARG A 78 -16.71 5.86 23.28
C ARG A 78 -16.03 4.81 22.38
N PHE A 79 -14.82 5.09 21.91
CA PHE A 79 -14.04 4.11 21.14
C PHE A 79 -13.64 2.91 22.00
N MET A 80 -13.13 3.15 23.21
CA MET A 80 -12.70 2.07 24.11
C MET A 80 -13.88 1.18 24.52
N GLU A 81 -15.07 1.74 24.71
CA GLU A 81 -16.29 0.98 24.95
C GLU A 81 -16.59 0.00 23.80
N VAL A 82 -16.48 0.46 22.54
CA VAL A 82 -16.68 -0.39 21.35
C VAL A 82 -15.63 -1.50 21.26
N VAL A 83 -14.36 -1.20 21.54
CA VAL A 83 -13.27 -2.19 21.57
C VAL A 83 -13.51 -3.24 22.66
N GLU A 84 -13.99 -2.83 23.83
CA GLU A 84 -14.27 -3.75 24.93
C GLU A 84 -15.46 -4.68 24.62
N VAL A 85 -16.52 -4.16 23.99
CA VAL A 85 -17.63 -4.98 23.48
C VAL A 85 -17.12 -6.01 22.47
N ALA A 86 -16.28 -5.59 21.54
CA ALA A 86 -15.66 -6.49 20.57
C ALA A 86 -14.81 -7.57 21.26
N HIS A 87 -14.00 -7.19 22.25
CA HIS A 87 -13.17 -8.13 23.00
C HIS A 87 -14.01 -9.19 23.72
N LYS A 88 -15.07 -8.77 24.41
CA LYS A 88 -16.02 -9.68 25.10
C LYS A 88 -16.73 -10.61 24.13
N ALA A 89 -17.08 -10.14 22.93
CA ALA A 89 -17.66 -10.98 21.88
C ALA A 89 -16.66 -12.05 21.39
N LEU A 90 -15.39 -11.69 21.19
CA LEU A 90 -14.33 -12.63 20.82
C LEU A 90 -14.08 -13.68 21.91
N GLU A 91 -14.08 -13.30 23.19
CA GLU A 91 -13.94 -14.24 24.30
C GLU A 91 -15.06 -15.27 24.34
N LYS A 92 -16.29 -14.84 24.04
CA LYS A 92 -17.48 -15.71 24.00
C LYS A 92 -17.64 -16.49 22.70
N GLY A 93 -16.76 -16.27 21.71
CA GLY A 93 -16.84 -16.90 20.39
C GLY A 93 -18.04 -16.44 19.56
N THR A 94 -18.64 -15.30 19.89
CA THR A 94 -19.75 -14.73 19.12
C THR A 94 -19.21 -13.95 17.91
N PRO A 95 -19.84 -14.07 16.72
CA PRO A 95 -19.46 -13.30 15.55
C PRO A 95 -19.49 -11.80 15.84
N LEU A 96 -18.42 -11.09 15.44
CA LEU A 96 -18.37 -9.64 15.54
C LEU A 96 -19.13 -9.03 14.35
N ASP A 97 -20.07 -8.14 14.65
CA ASP A 97 -20.66 -7.29 13.62
C ASP A 97 -19.73 -6.09 13.32
N LEU A 98 -18.75 -6.35 12.46
CA LEU A 98 -17.82 -5.34 11.97
C LEU A 98 -18.54 -4.26 11.17
N GLU A 99 -19.65 -4.57 10.51
CA GLU A 99 -20.35 -3.61 9.66
C GLU A 99 -20.95 -2.48 10.50
N SER A 100 -21.56 -2.81 11.64
CA SER A 100 -22.03 -1.81 12.61
C SER A 100 -20.88 -1.02 13.25
N LEU A 101 -19.74 -1.68 13.51
CA LEU A 101 -18.52 -1.05 14.04
C LEU A 101 -17.93 -0.02 13.06
N PHE A 102 -17.97 -0.31 11.76
CA PHE A 102 -17.49 0.60 10.71
C PHE A 102 -18.56 1.60 10.23
N LYS A 103 -19.85 1.36 10.46
CA LYS A 103 -20.92 2.35 10.22
C LYS A 103 -21.02 3.39 11.34
N GLY A 104 -20.50 3.10 12.53
CA GLY A 104 -20.33 4.10 13.58
C GLY A 104 -19.32 5.16 13.13
N GLU A 105 -19.81 6.37 12.84
CA GLU A 105 -19.05 7.48 12.22
C GLU A 105 -17.68 7.75 12.87
N LEU A 106 -17.55 7.49 14.18
CA LEU A 106 -16.33 7.79 14.94
C LEU A 106 -15.24 6.71 14.82
N ALA A 107 -15.59 5.44 15.06
CA ALA A 107 -14.62 4.34 15.04
C ALA A 107 -14.05 4.16 13.63
N SER A 108 -14.90 4.21 12.60
CA SER A 108 -14.45 4.09 11.21
C SER A 108 -13.59 5.25 10.74
N ALA A 109 -13.89 6.48 11.15
CA ALA A 109 -13.06 7.64 10.83
C ALA A 109 -11.66 7.54 11.47
N MET A 110 -11.57 7.05 12.72
CA MET A 110 -10.29 6.82 13.37
C MET A 110 -9.47 5.73 12.68
N PHE A 111 -10.08 4.56 12.39
CA PHE A 111 -9.39 3.49 11.64
C PHE A 111 -8.97 3.95 10.24
N ALA A 112 -9.83 4.67 9.51
CA ALA A 112 -9.49 5.22 8.21
C ALA A 112 -8.30 6.19 8.27
N THR A 113 -8.22 7.01 9.32
CA THR A 113 -7.09 7.93 9.52
C THR A 113 -5.80 7.18 9.85
N MET A 114 -5.87 6.15 10.70
CA MET A 114 -4.71 5.29 11.01
C MET A 114 -4.20 4.58 9.75
N PHE A 115 -5.10 3.98 8.96
CA PHE A 115 -4.72 3.34 7.70
C PHE A 115 -4.14 4.35 6.70
N ALA A 116 -4.72 5.55 6.58
CA ALA A 116 -4.16 6.61 5.74
C ALA A 116 -2.73 7.01 6.17
N GLY A 117 -2.49 7.08 7.48
CA GLY A 117 -1.15 7.32 8.04
C GLY A 117 -0.15 6.23 7.65
N GLU A 118 -0.55 4.96 7.74
CA GLU A 118 0.31 3.84 7.34
C GLU A 118 0.59 3.83 5.82
N PHE A 119 -0.38 4.22 4.98
CA PHE A 119 -0.13 4.41 3.55
C PHE A 119 0.96 5.45 3.27
N VAL A 120 0.94 6.58 4.00
CA VAL A 120 1.96 7.63 3.87
C VAL A 120 3.31 7.14 4.38
N ARG A 121 3.33 6.49 5.55
CA ARG A 121 4.55 5.99 6.19
C ARG A 121 5.27 4.94 5.36
N HIS A 122 4.54 3.95 4.84
CA HIS A 122 5.09 2.87 4.03
C HIS A 122 5.32 3.29 2.56
N GLY A 123 4.87 4.48 2.14
CA GLY A 123 4.95 4.93 0.76
C GLY A 123 4.09 4.11 -0.21
N ALA A 124 3.09 3.38 0.32
CA ALA A 124 2.19 2.53 -0.45
C ALA A 124 1.33 3.39 -1.38
N LYS A 125 1.37 3.10 -2.69
CA LYS A 125 0.61 3.87 -3.69
C LYS A 125 -0.75 3.27 -4.02
N ASN A 126 -0.91 1.96 -3.88
CA ASN A 126 -2.05 1.21 -4.40
C ASN A 126 -2.78 0.42 -3.30
N TYR A 127 -2.03 -0.46 -2.63
CA TYR A 127 -2.51 -1.28 -1.52
C TYR A 127 -1.42 -1.36 -0.43
N LEU A 128 -1.83 -1.73 0.78
CA LEU A 128 -0.98 -2.01 1.93
C LEU A 128 -1.40 -3.36 2.53
N GLU A 129 -0.42 -4.22 2.80
CA GLU A 129 -0.62 -5.50 3.48
C GLU A 129 -0.03 -5.44 4.88
N LEU A 130 -0.81 -5.86 5.85
CA LEU A 130 -0.41 -5.96 7.25
C LEU A 130 -0.61 -7.41 7.71
N THR A 131 0.50 -8.07 8.02
CA THR A 131 0.49 -9.46 8.49
C THR A 131 0.45 -9.49 10.01
N TYR A 132 -0.45 -10.29 10.55
CA TYR A 132 -0.66 -10.46 11.97
C TYR A 132 -0.64 -11.94 12.31
N ASN A 133 -0.22 -12.26 13.53
CA ASN A 133 -0.33 -13.61 14.07
C ASN A 133 -1.15 -13.53 15.36
N VAL A 134 -2.31 -14.17 15.36
CA VAL A 134 -3.19 -14.24 16.53
C VAL A 134 -3.29 -15.69 16.98
N PRO A 135 -3.02 -16.02 18.26
CA PRO A 135 -2.92 -17.41 18.73
C PRO A 135 -4.08 -18.35 18.38
N LYS A 136 -5.31 -17.81 18.26
CA LYS A 136 -6.52 -18.58 17.88
C LYS A 136 -6.78 -18.65 16.37
N LEU A 137 -6.24 -17.71 15.59
CA LEU A 137 -6.50 -17.56 14.15
C LEU A 137 -5.30 -18.00 13.31
N GLY A 138 -4.11 -18.07 13.90
CA GLY A 138 -2.85 -18.24 13.19
C GLY A 138 -2.40 -16.96 12.51
N GLU A 139 -1.54 -17.13 11.51
CA GLU A 139 -1.07 -16.03 10.66
C GLU A 139 -2.16 -15.63 9.66
N PHE A 140 -2.47 -14.34 9.59
CA PHE A 140 -3.40 -13.77 8.62
C PHE A 140 -2.92 -12.42 8.13
N THR A 141 -3.35 -12.04 6.93
CA THR A 141 -2.99 -10.76 6.31
C THR A 141 -4.24 -9.92 6.07
N ILE A 142 -4.16 -8.65 6.44
CA ILE A 142 -5.15 -7.63 6.10
C ILE A 142 -4.63 -6.86 4.89
N THR A 143 -5.39 -6.84 3.81
CA THR A 143 -5.12 -6.03 2.62
C THR A 143 -6.02 -4.81 2.60
N ILE A 144 -5.44 -3.62 2.64
CA ILE A 144 -6.14 -2.35 2.51
C ILE A 144 -5.83 -1.79 1.13
N GLN A 145 -6.84 -1.38 0.38
CA GLN A 145 -6.69 -1.01 -1.02
C GLN A 145 -7.42 0.29 -1.35
N ARG A 146 -6.80 1.12 -2.19
CA ARG A 146 -7.49 2.29 -2.76
C ARG A 146 -8.55 1.85 -3.75
N LYS A 147 -9.73 2.46 -3.68
CA LYS A 147 -10.88 2.19 -4.58
C LYS A 147 -10.54 2.22 -6.08
N ASN A 148 -9.60 3.08 -6.48
CA ASN A 148 -9.24 3.26 -7.90
C ASN A 148 -8.01 2.44 -8.34
N GLY A 149 -7.46 1.62 -7.45
CA GLY A 149 -6.27 0.83 -7.70
C GLY A 149 -6.62 -0.65 -7.89
N LYS A 150 -5.78 -1.43 -8.61
CA LYS A 150 -6.01 -2.88 -8.83
C LYS A 150 -5.50 -3.73 -7.66
N THR A 151 -6.20 -4.77 -7.27
CA THR A 151 -5.75 -5.75 -6.27
C THR A 151 -4.54 -6.51 -6.82
N PRO A 152 -3.71 -7.11 -5.95
CA PRO A 152 -2.72 -8.09 -6.39
C PRO A 152 -3.32 -9.22 -7.25
N CYS A 153 -4.49 -9.76 -6.87
CA CYS A 153 -5.19 -10.79 -7.66
C CYS A 153 -5.62 -10.29 -9.05
N GLU A 154 -6.27 -9.13 -9.14
CA GLU A 154 -6.67 -8.52 -10.42
C GLU A 154 -5.46 -8.27 -11.32
N ARG A 155 -4.32 -7.91 -10.72
CA ARG A 155 -3.07 -7.72 -11.47
C ARG A 155 -2.48 -9.05 -11.94
N ILE A 156 -2.63 -10.12 -11.16
CA ILE A 156 -2.23 -11.48 -11.55
C ILE A 156 -3.10 -11.95 -12.71
N GLU A 157 -4.43 -11.84 -12.61
CA GLU A 157 -5.36 -12.21 -13.67
C GLU A 157 -5.08 -11.47 -14.99
N GLU A 158 -4.81 -10.17 -14.93
CA GLU A 158 -4.41 -9.38 -16.10
C GLU A 158 -3.09 -9.88 -16.70
N LEU A 159 -2.09 -10.16 -15.86
CA LEU A 159 -0.80 -10.67 -16.33
C LEU A 159 -0.93 -12.07 -16.94
N GLU A 160 -1.74 -12.94 -16.34
CA GLU A 160 -2.04 -14.26 -16.87
C GLU A 160 -2.75 -14.17 -18.24
N ALA A 161 -3.70 -13.25 -18.39
CA ALA A 161 -4.36 -13.00 -19.67
C ALA A 161 -3.38 -12.50 -20.75
N ILE A 162 -2.49 -11.58 -20.40
CA ILE A 162 -1.44 -11.08 -21.32
C ILE A 162 -0.48 -12.20 -21.71
N VAL A 163 -0.07 -13.03 -20.75
CA VAL A 163 0.82 -14.18 -20.99
C VAL A 163 0.13 -15.18 -21.92
N ALA A 164 -1.13 -15.50 -21.69
CA ALA A 164 -1.91 -16.39 -22.55
C ALA A 164 -2.01 -15.83 -23.99
N GLN A 165 -2.31 -14.54 -24.14
CA GLN A 165 -2.36 -13.87 -25.44
C GLN A 165 -1.02 -13.96 -26.17
N ARG A 166 0.08 -13.54 -25.52
CA ARG A 166 1.42 -13.55 -26.12
C ARG A 166 1.88 -14.96 -26.49
N THR A 167 1.57 -15.93 -25.65
CA THR A 167 1.88 -17.34 -25.93
C THR A 167 1.13 -17.81 -27.18
N GLY A 168 -0.15 -17.45 -27.32
CA GLY A 168 -0.94 -17.70 -28.52
C GLY A 168 -0.36 -17.04 -29.78
N GLU A 169 0.07 -15.78 -29.68
CA GLU A 169 0.74 -15.06 -30.77
C GLU A 169 2.06 -15.72 -31.19
N CYS A 170 2.87 -16.17 -30.23
CA CYS A 170 4.09 -16.92 -30.52
C CYS A 170 3.81 -18.21 -31.27
N VAL A 171 2.81 -19.00 -30.85
CA VAL A 171 2.41 -20.23 -31.54
C VAL A 171 1.96 -19.91 -32.97
N ARG A 172 1.14 -18.86 -33.16
CA ARG A 172 0.71 -18.43 -34.48
C ARG A 172 1.89 -18.05 -35.39
N LEU A 173 2.84 -17.27 -34.88
CA LEU A 173 4.02 -16.85 -35.62
C LEU A 173 4.97 -18.02 -35.94
N ILE A 174 5.09 -19.00 -35.03
CA ILE A 174 5.85 -20.23 -35.29
C ILE A 174 5.22 -21.00 -36.44
N ASN A 175 3.90 -21.21 -36.42
CA ASN A 175 3.18 -21.90 -37.48
C ASN A 175 3.30 -21.17 -38.82
N GLU A 176 3.19 -19.84 -38.82
CA GLU A 176 3.34 -19.01 -40.02
C GLU A 176 4.76 -19.08 -40.58
N ARG A 177 5.79 -19.00 -39.73
CA ARG A 177 7.18 -19.20 -40.11
C ARG A 177 7.40 -20.58 -40.73
N ASP A 178 6.84 -21.63 -40.13
CA ASP A 178 7.02 -23.00 -40.61
C ASP A 178 6.33 -23.22 -41.96
N ALA A 179 5.12 -22.70 -42.13
CA ALA A 179 4.42 -22.71 -43.42
C ALA A 179 5.20 -21.96 -44.50
N LEU A 180 5.74 -20.77 -44.20
CA LEU A 180 6.57 -20.00 -45.14
C LEU A 180 7.88 -20.73 -45.46
N ARG A 181 8.49 -21.39 -44.49
CA ARG A 181 9.71 -22.19 -44.70
C ARG A 181 9.42 -23.38 -45.61
N GLU A 182 8.32 -24.10 -45.39
CA GLU A 182 7.90 -25.18 -46.27
C GLU A 182 7.57 -24.68 -47.68
N GLU A 183 6.85 -23.56 -47.81
CA GLU A 183 6.55 -22.98 -49.12
C GLU A 183 7.84 -22.56 -49.85
N GLN A 184 8.76 -21.86 -49.18
CA GLN A 184 10.04 -21.43 -49.76
C GLN A 184 10.96 -22.60 -50.14
N LEU A 185 10.95 -23.69 -49.37
CA LEU A 185 11.75 -24.89 -49.66
C LEU A 185 11.14 -25.75 -50.78
N ASN A 186 9.82 -25.70 -50.98
CA ASN A 186 9.11 -26.58 -51.90
C ASN A 186 8.76 -25.92 -53.24
N LYS A 187 8.65 -24.59 -53.31
CA LYS A 187 8.27 -23.86 -54.53
C LYS A 187 9.53 -23.49 -55.33
N ASP A 188 9.70 -24.13 -56.48
CA ASP A 188 10.77 -23.85 -57.46
C ASP A 188 12.20 -23.90 -56.92
N SER A 189 12.45 -24.72 -55.87
CA SER A 189 13.81 -24.89 -55.33
C SER A 189 14.68 -25.67 -56.32
N ILE A 190 15.31 -24.93 -57.24
CA ILE A 190 16.39 -25.41 -58.11
C ILE A 190 17.44 -26.15 -57.27
N THR A 191 17.66 -25.71 -56.02
CA THR A 191 18.59 -26.32 -55.07
C THR A 191 18.18 -27.73 -54.65
N ARG A 192 16.88 -27.99 -54.45
CA ARG A 192 16.38 -29.33 -54.08
C ARG A 192 16.38 -30.26 -55.29
N SER A 193 15.87 -29.81 -56.44
CA SER A 193 15.93 -30.58 -57.68
C SER A 193 17.37 -30.86 -58.12
N ALA A 194 18.30 -29.91 -57.96
CA ALA A 194 19.72 -30.13 -58.24
C ALA A 194 20.38 -31.09 -57.25
N ALA A 195 19.99 -31.06 -55.96
CA ALA A 195 20.45 -32.03 -54.98
C ALA A 195 19.95 -33.45 -55.32
N ASP A 196 18.67 -33.60 -55.68
CA ASP A 196 18.09 -34.89 -56.07
C ASP A 196 18.78 -35.45 -57.33
N ILE A 197 19.02 -34.62 -58.35
CA ILE A 197 19.79 -35.01 -59.54
C ILE A 197 21.23 -35.40 -59.17
N TYR A 198 21.89 -34.64 -58.30
CA TYR A 198 23.25 -34.95 -57.86
C TYR A 198 23.31 -36.30 -57.13
N PHE A 199 22.37 -36.58 -56.21
CA PHE A 199 22.31 -37.85 -55.50
C PHE A 199 21.98 -39.03 -56.42
N GLN A 200 21.05 -38.84 -57.35
CA GLN A 200 20.73 -39.84 -58.37
C GLN A 200 21.97 -40.19 -59.21
N LEU A 201 22.74 -39.19 -59.68
CA LEU A 201 23.96 -39.42 -60.43
C LEU A 201 25.07 -40.10 -59.61
N VAL A 202 25.19 -39.77 -58.32
CA VAL A 202 26.11 -40.45 -57.38
C VAL A 202 25.77 -41.93 -57.26
N GLU A 203 24.49 -42.29 -57.16
CA GLU A 203 24.02 -43.67 -57.10
C GLU A 203 24.20 -44.41 -58.43
N GLU A 204 23.76 -43.82 -59.55
CA GLU A 204 23.84 -44.42 -60.88
C GLU A 204 25.29 -44.64 -61.32
N CYS A 205 26.19 -43.70 -61.00
CA CYS A 205 27.62 -43.83 -61.27
C CYS A 205 28.35 -44.69 -60.22
N GLN A 206 27.65 -45.22 -59.22
CA GLN A 206 28.18 -46.04 -58.12
C GLN A 206 29.40 -45.39 -57.44
N ILE A 207 29.32 -44.07 -57.19
CA ILE A 207 30.41 -43.34 -56.54
C ILE A 207 30.55 -43.85 -55.10
N PRO A 208 31.76 -44.28 -54.68
CA PRO A 208 31.94 -44.82 -53.34
C PRO A 208 31.72 -43.74 -52.26
N PRO A 209 31.41 -44.13 -51.02
CA PRO A 209 31.29 -43.19 -49.90
C PRO A 209 32.56 -42.33 -49.76
N GLY A 210 32.42 -41.00 -49.78
CA GLY A 210 33.54 -40.05 -49.77
C GLY A 210 34.18 -39.78 -51.13
N GLY A 211 33.70 -40.41 -52.20
CA GLY A 211 34.08 -40.13 -53.59
C GLY A 211 33.45 -38.85 -54.14
N SER A 212 33.99 -38.34 -55.25
CA SER A 212 33.53 -37.12 -55.91
C SER A 212 32.98 -37.43 -57.30
N LEU A 213 31.72 -37.07 -57.54
CA LEU A 213 31.08 -37.19 -58.85
C LEU A 213 31.82 -36.35 -59.90
N VAL A 214 32.32 -35.16 -59.52
CA VAL A 214 33.10 -34.27 -60.40
C VAL A 214 34.41 -34.94 -60.83
N GLN A 215 35.09 -35.60 -59.88
CA GLN A 215 36.33 -36.31 -60.17
C GLN A 215 36.07 -37.50 -61.12
N TYR A 216 34.99 -38.24 -60.90
CA TYR A 216 34.58 -39.33 -61.77
C TYR A 216 34.29 -38.88 -63.20
N VAL A 217 33.60 -37.75 -63.38
CA VAL A 217 33.33 -37.17 -64.70
C VAL A 217 34.63 -36.77 -65.40
N HIS A 218 35.57 -36.10 -64.71
CA HIS A 218 36.86 -35.76 -65.30
C HIS A 218 37.68 -36.99 -65.71
N GLU A 219 37.65 -38.06 -64.92
CA GLU A 219 38.32 -39.32 -65.28
C GLU A 219 37.71 -39.97 -66.52
N LEU A 220 36.39 -39.86 -66.71
CA LEU A 220 35.71 -40.32 -67.94
C LEU A 220 36.09 -39.46 -69.15
N GLU A 221 36.12 -38.15 -69.00
CA GLU A 221 36.54 -37.22 -70.07
C GLU A 221 37.96 -37.51 -70.54
N GLU A 222 38.89 -37.72 -69.62
CA GLU A 222 40.29 -38.03 -69.94
C GLU A 222 40.42 -39.41 -70.61
N LYS A 223 39.63 -40.41 -70.19
CA LYS A 223 39.59 -41.73 -70.86
C LYS A 223 39.06 -41.61 -72.30
N ILE A 224 38.03 -40.80 -72.54
CA ILE A 224 37.45 -40.59 -73.88
C ILE A 224 38.44 -39.85 -74.79
N LYS A 225 39.15 -38.85 -74.27
CA LYS A 225 40.20 -38.13 -75.01
C LYS A 225 41.39 -39.03 -75.32
N GLY A 226 41.79 -39.88 -74.37
CA GLY A 226 42.87 -40.86 -74.56
C GLY A 226 42.51 -42.01 -75.51
N ALA A 227 41.23 -42.33 -75.67
CA ALA A 227 40.71 -43.34 -76.59
C ALA A 227 40.45 -42.82 -78.02
N SER A 228 40.54 -41.50 -78.26
CA SER A 228 40.30 -40.88 -79.57
C SER A 228 41.56 -40.81 -80.47
N ILE A 229 42.41 -41.86 -80.44
CA ILE A 229 43.55 -42.02 -81.36
C ILE A 229 43.16 -42.99 -82.49
#